data_AF-A0A0K1ERW4-F1
#
_entry.id   AF-A0A0K1ERW4-F1
#
_cell.length_a   1.000
_cell.length_b   1.000
_cell.length_c   1.000
_cell.angle_alpha   90.00
_cell.angle_beta   90.00
_cell.angle_gamma   90.00
#
_symmetry.space_group_name_H-M   'P 1'
#
loop_
_entity.id
_entity.type
_entity.pdbx_description
1 polymer ?
#
loop_
_entity_poly.entity_id
_entity_poly.type
_entity_poly.pdbx_seq_one_letter_code
_entity_poly.pdbx_strand_id
1 'polypeptide(L)'
;MRAFVTVRRYLDSTEAELARAHLEVHGIEARVSEPTPFNPLLALPAGGVRLDVPSLQVEQAERLLQELRSAHIDLDEAEADDADTANGASAAPTVRCPRCELEYCFFERGLPRRLGFAAAPIGALLALPFLLFGPKRWVCHKCEHVWSDPAEGPKKPTRLEPGDPEPVFRLHRAPTMRGLLLGFVAGFLLWVGVAHEYSGLLPMLFPIAGYGIGKALGADVCSGPKCREPLPPGMETCSACKGAVVGRVASAAEHYAAAADVRRELSACRAEEPVETPRKPKRRAKAMAA
;
A
#
# COMPACT_ATOMS: atom_id res chain seq x y z
N MET A 1 17.92 41.80 -2.41
CA MET A 1 17.63 40.59 -1.60
C MET A 1 17.26 39.47 -2.57
N ARG A 2 17.91 38.30 -2.50
CA ARG A 2 17.51 37.15 -3.31
C ARG A 2 16.30 36.50 -2.64
N ALA A 3 15.17 36.43 -3.35
CA ALA A 3 13.96 35.77 -2.85
C ALA A 3 14.10 34.26 -3.05
N PHE A 4 13.91 33.48 -1.98
CA PHE A 4 13.84 32.03 -2.04
C PHE A 4 12.38 31.61 -2.25
N VAL A 5 12.16 30.69 -3.18
CA VAL A 5 10.85 30.15 -3.54
C VAL A 5 10.85 28.64 -3.31
N THR A 6 9.79 28.11 -2.71
CA THR A 6 9.64 26.67 -2.51
C THR A 6 9.40 25.98 -3.85
N VAL A 7 10.34 25.10 -4.24
CA VAL A 7 10.26 24.32 -5.48
C VAL A 7 9.55 23.00 -5.26
N ARG A 8 9.83 22.32 -4.12
CA ARG A 8 9.24 21.00 -3.83
C ARG A 8 9.02 20.78 -2.34
N ARG A 9 8.14 19.83 -2.02
CA ARG A 9 7.84 19.37 -0.66
C ARG A 9 8.11 17.87 -0.57
N TYR A 10 8.74 17.46 0.54
CA TYR A 10 9.11 16.09 0.83
C TYR A 10 8.44 15.62 2.13
N LEU A 11 8.25 14.30 2.24
CA LEU A 11 7.67 13.69 3.44
C LEU A 11 8.72 13.47 4.54
N ASP A 12 9.99 13.28 4.15
CA ASP A 12 11.12 13.04 5.02
C ASP A 12 12.22 14.08 4.82
N SER A 13 12.93 14.42 5.90
CA SER A 13 14.06 15.35 5.86
C SER A 13 15.24 14.76 5.09
N THR A 14 15.45 13.44 5.18
CA THR A 14 16.51 12.75 4.43
C THR A 14 16.35 12.92 2.92
N GLU A 15 15.14 12.75 2.40
CA GLU A 15 14.84 12.90 0.97
C GLU A 15 15.05 14.36 0.51
N ALA A 16 14.66 15.33 1.34
CA ALA A 16 14.88 16.75 1.07
C ALA A 16 16.37 17.12 1.04
N GLU A 17 17.18 16.58 1.96
CA GLU A 17 18.63 16.81 1.99
C GLU A 17 19.35 16.13 0.82
N LEU A 18 18.90 14.95 0.38
CA LEU A 18 19.42 14.30 -0.83
C LEU A 18 19.13 15.15 -2.08
N ALA A 19 17.90 15.67 -2.20
CA ALA A 19 17.54 16.57 -3.30
C ALA A 19 18.32 17.88 -3.26
N ARG A 20 18.56 18.43 -2.07
CA ARG A 20 19.41 19.61 -1.87
C ARG A 20 20.84 19.34 -2.32
N ALA A 21 21.46 18.25 -1.85
CA ALA A 21 22.82 17.88 -2.22
C ALA A 21 22.96 17.69 -3.74
N HIS A 22 21.93 17.11 -4.38
CA HIS A 22 21.90 16.99 -5.84
C HIS A 22 21.90 18.37 -6.53
N LEU A 23 21.07 19.32 -6.09
CA LEU A 23 21.06 20.68 -6.63
C LEU A 23 22.39 21.43 -6.39
N GLU A 24 22.99 21.26 -5.21
CA GLU A 24 24.28 21.88 -4.85
C GLU A 24 25.42 21.40 -5.76
N VAL A 25 25.45 20.12 -6.14
CA VAL A 25 26.41 19.58 -7.11
C VAL A 25 26.30 20.25 -8.48
N HIS A 26 25.09 20.68 -8.86
CA HIS A 26 24.83 21.41 -10.11
C HIS A 26 24.99 22.94 -9.95
N GLY A 27 25.53 23.41 -8.84
CA GLY A 27 25.79 24.83 -8.58
C GLY A 27 24.55 25.65 -8.26
N ILE A 28 23.44 25.00 -7.89
CA ILE A 28 22.19 25.66 -7.47
C ILE A 28 22.19 25.74 -5.94
N GLU A 29 22.06 26.96 -5.41
CA GLU A 29 21.94 27.18 -3.97
C GLU A 29 20.55 26.74 -3.51
N ALA A 30 20.47 25.78 -2.58
CA ALA A 30 19.18 25.28 -2.10
C ALA A 30 19.16 25.23 -0.57
N ARG A 31 17.99 25.48 0.02
CA ARG A 31 17.76 25.49 1.47
C ARG A 31 16.60 24.57 1.82
N VAL A 32 16.80 23.71 2.81
CA VAL A 32 15.73 22.90 3.39
C VAL A 32 15.11 23.65 4.57
N SER A 33 13.78 23.78 4.58
CA SER A 33 13.03 24.37 5.68
C SER A 33 11.98 23.39 6.24
N GLU A 34 12.19 22.98 7.48
CA GLU A 34 11.28 22.08 8.20
C GLU A 34 10.40 22.87 9.17
N PRO A 35 9.06 22.76 9.09
CA PRO A 35 8.16 23.53 9.94
C PRO A 35 8.17 23.05 11.40
N THR A 36 8.53 21.78 11.67
CA THR A 36 8.46 21.18 13.01
C THR A 36 9.59 20.15 13.24
N PRO A 37 10.81 20.59 13.62
CA PRO A 37 11.96 19.69 13.77
C PRO A 37 11.83 18.68 14.93
N PHE A 38 10.86 18.87 15.83
CA PHE A 38 10.68 18.03 17.03
C PHE A 38 9.68 16.89 16.87
N ASN A 39 8.90 16.84 15.78
CA ASN A 39 7.92 15.78 15.60
C ASN A 39 7.68 15.46 14.11
N PRO A 40 8.31 14.40 13.57
CA PRO A 40 8.14 13.97 12.18
C PRO A 40 6.68 13.65 11.81
N LEU A 41 5.85 13.22 12.79
CA LEU A 41 4.45 12.90 12.54
C LEU A 41 3.58 14.14 12.30
N LEU A 42 4.04 15.33 12.73
CA LEU A 42 3.36 16.60 12.48
C LEU A 42 3.83 17.28 11.19
N ALA A 43 4.90 16.80 10.56
CA ALA A 43 5.41 17.38 9.32
C ALA A 43 4.40 17.29 8.17
N LEU A 44 3.71 16.15 8.00
CA LEU A 44 2.69 15.98 6.95
C LEU A 44 1.57 17.03 6.99
N PRO A 45 0.83 17.20 8.11
CA PRO A 45 -0.23 18.19 8.18
C PRO A 45 0.31 19.63 8.13
N ALA A 46 1.56 19.86 8.52
CA ALA A 46 2.23 21.16 8.41
C ALA A 46 2.75 21.48 6.99
N GLY A 47 2.53 20.60 6.01
CA GLY A 47 2.90 20.83 4.61
C GLY A 47 4.23 20.21 4.18
N GLY A 48 4.82 19.34 5.01
CA GLY A 48 6.05 18.60 4.73
C GLY A 48 7.33 19.44 4.89
N VAL A 49 8.46 18.82 4.60
CA VAL A 49 9.77 19.48 4.53
C VAL A 49 9.87 20.21 3.19
N ARG A 50 10.14 21.52 3.20
CA ARG A 50 10.20 22.34 1.99
C ARG A 50 11.63 22.47 1.49
N LEU A 51 11.81 22.40 0.17
CA LEU A 51 13.05 22.70 -0.51
C LEU A 51 12.90 24.04 -1.25
N ASP A 52 13.63 25.04 -0.78
CA ASP A 52 13.58 26.42 -1.24
C ASP A 52 14.82 26.77 -2.06
N VAL A 53 14.64 27.44 -3.21
CA VAL A 53 15.70 27.75 -4.18
C VAL A 53 15.58 29.23 -4.60
N PRO A 54 16.66 29.95 -4.96
CA PRO A 54 16.56 31.31 -5.48
C PRO A 54 15.60 31.40 -6.67
N SER A 55 14.77 32.44 -6.70
CA SER A 55 13.71 32.63 -7.71
C SER A 55 14.22 32.59 -9.16
N LEU A 56 15.48 32.94 -9.40
CA LEU A 56 16.12 32.93 -10.73
C LEU A 56 16.48 31.52 -11.23
N GLN A 57 16.49 30.51 -10.36
CA GLN A 57 16.96 29.15 -10.65
C GLN A 57 15.85 28.09 -10.51
N VAL A 58 14.59 28.52 -10.34
CA VAL A 58 13.45 27.60 -10.11
C VAL A 58 13.29 26.62 -11.26
N GLU A 59 13.23 27.08 -12.52
CA GLU A 59 13.04 26.22 -13.68
C GLU A 59 14.18 25.20 -13.85
N GLN A 60 15.42 25.62 -13.60
CA GLN A 60 16.59 24.75 -13.68
C GLN A 60 16.55 23.68 -12.58
N ALA A 61 16.17 24.07 -11.36
CA ALA A 61 16.05 23.14 -10.24
C ALA A 61 14.92 22.12 -10.46
N GLU A 62 13.75 22.55 -10.97
CA GLU A 62 12.64 21.66 -11.29
C GLU A 62 13.05 20.60 -12.33
N ARG A 63 13.76 21.02 -13.37
CA ARG A 63 14.24 20.12 -14.42
C ARG A 63 15.18 19.04 -13.86
N LEU A 64 16.18 19.42 -13.07
CA LEU A 64 17.12 18.46 -12.46
C LEU A 64 16.42 17.50 -11.50
N LEU A 65 15.50 18.00 -10.68
CA LEU A 65 14.72 17.16 -9.76
C LEU A 65 13.75 16.21 -10.49
N GLN A 66 13.33 16.54 -11.70
CA GLN A 66 12.54 15.67 -12.55
C GLN A 66 13.41 14.58 -13.21
N GLU A 67 14.60 14.94 -13.69
CA GLU A 67 15.59 14.01 -14.24
C GLU A 67 16.02 12.95 -13.20
N LEU A 68 16.27 13.37 -11.95
CA LEU A 68 16.57 12.47 -10.83
C LEU A 68 15.44 11.48 -10.57
N ARG A 69 14.18 11.94 -10.67
CA ARG A 69 13.01 11.09 -10.45
C ARG A 69 12.86 10.04 -11.55
N SER A 70 13.06 10.42 -12.81
CA SER A 70 13.03 9.45 -13.92
C SER A 70 14.16 8.43 -13.81
N ALA A 71 15.37 8.85 -13.48
CA ALA A 71 16.51 7.94 -13.34
C ALA A 71 16.32 6.88 -12.25
N HIS A 72 15.54 7.19 -11.21
CA HIS A 72 15.24 6.23 -10.14
C HIS A 72 14.08 5.28 -10.48
N ILE A 73 13.23 5.62 -11.47
CA ILE A 73 12.09 4.80 -11.90
C ILE A 73 12.55 3.63 -12.79
N ASP A 74 13.70 3.74 -13.46
CA ASP A 74 14.20 2.71 -14.39
C ASP A 74 14.78 1.46 -13.68
N LEU A 75 14.81 1.42 -12.35
CA LEU A 75 15.23 0.23 -11.60
C LEU A 75 14.14 -0.87 -11.54
N ASP A 76 12.87 -0.54 -11.78
CA ASP A 76 11.77 -1.52 -11.77
C ASP A 76 11.47 -2.09 -13.18
N GLU A 77 11.89 -1.42 -14.26
CA GLU A 77 11.63 -1.86 -15.64
C GLU A 77 12.76 -2.74 -16.22
N ALA A 78 13.96 -2.72 -15.65
CA ALA A 78 15.07 -3.56 -16.07
C ALA A 78 14.98 -5.02 -15.57
N GLU A 79 14.05 -5.37 -14.68
CA GLU A 79 13.87 -6.76 -14.21
C GLU A 79 12.84 -7.58 -15.01
N ALA A 80 12.30 -7.04 -16.11
CA ALA A 80 11.25 -7.70 -16.88
C ALA A 80 11.73 -8.66 -17.99
N ASP A 81 13.02 -8.64 -18.38
CA ASP A 81 13.50 -9.40 -19.56
C ASP A 81 14.59 -10.46 -19.28
N ASP A 82 15.09 -10.60 -18.05
CA ASP A 82 16.11 -11.61 -17.69
C ASP A 82 15.52 -12.91 -17.12
N ALA A 83 14.33 -13.31 -17.59
CA ALA A 83 13.67 -14.54 -17.14
C ALA A 83 14.27 -15.84 -17.70
N ASP A 84 15.30 -15.77 -18.56
CA ASP A 84 15.94 -16.95 -19.18
C ASP A 84 17.46 -17.02 -19.04
N THR A 85 18.11 -16.13 -18.27
CA THR A 85 19.56 -16.24 -18.00
C THR A 85 19.82 -17.24 -16.87
N ALA A 86 19.56 -18.51 -17.18
CA ALA A 86 19.99 -19.66 -16.42
C ALA A 86 21.53 -19.75 -16.45
N ASN A 87 22.25 -18.93 -15.68
CA ASN A 87 23.66 -19.14 -15.39
C ASN A 87 24.12 -18.38 -14.12
N GLY A 88 24.21 -19.12 -13.02
CA GLY A 88 25.47 -19.16 -12.27
C GLY A 88 25.65 -18.30 -11.02
N ALA A 89 24.69 -17.50 -10.58
CA ALA A 89 24.72 -16.89 -9.25
C ALA A 89 23.54 -17.40 -8.44
N SER A 90 23.81 -18.04 -7.30
CA SER A 90 22.84 -18.68 -6.42
C SER A 90 21.89 -17.66 -5.77
N ALA A 91 20.93 -17.14 -6.55
CA ALA A 91 19.78 -16.44 -6.01
C ALA A 91 19.01 -17.46 -5.17
N ALA A 92 19.01 -17.27 -3.85
CA ALA A 92 18.20 -18.08 -2.96
C ALA A 92 16.74 -18.05 -3.46
N PRO A 93 16.02 -19.19 -3.47
CA PRO A 93 14.67 -19.24 -4.00
C PRO A 93 13.78 -18.21 -3.30
N THR A 94 13.25 -17.25 -4.05
CA THR A 94 12.37 -16.21 -3.53
C THR A 94 11.07 -16.83 -3.05
N VAL A 95 10.81 -16.76 -1.74
CA VAL A 95 9.59 -17.29 -1.13
C VAL A 95 8.43 -16.32 -1.37
N ARG A 96 7.34 -16.82 -1.97
CA ARG A 96 6.11 -16.05 -2.19
C ARG A 96 5.01 -16.52 -1.26
N CYS A 97 4.11 -15.60 -0.91
CA CYS A 97 2.94 -15.95 -0.12
C CYS A 97 1.97 -16.82 -0.95
N PRO A 98 1.51 -17.98 -0.46
CA PRO A 98 0.55 -18.82 -1.19
C PRO A 98 -0.83 -18.15 -1.37
N ARG A 99 -1.14 -17.14 -0.56
CA ARG A 99 -2.42 -16.43 -0.59
C ARG A 99 -2.43 -15.22 -1.52
N CYS A 100 -1.43 -14.34 -1.45
CA CYS A 100 -1.38 -13.12 -2.27
C CYS A 100 -0.28 -13.08 -3.33
N GLU A 101 0.59 -14.10 -3.36
CA GLU A 101 1.69 -14.27 -4.33
C GLU A 101 2.81 -13.21 -4.28
N LEU A 102 2.78 -12.32 -3.29
CA LEU A 102 3.80 -11.30 -3.08
C LEU A 102 5.05 -11.89 -2.41
N GLU A 103 6.21 -11.28 -2.71
CA GLU A 103 7.54 -11.66 -2.17
C GLU A 103 7.83 -11.09 -0.79
N TYR A 104 6.94 -10.21 -0.29
CA TYR A 104 7.05 -9.58 1.03
C TYR A 104 6.70 -10.57 2.15
N CYS A 105 7.52 -11.60 2.27
CA CYS A 105 7.42 -12.70 3.21
C CYS A 105 8.64 -12.65 4.12
N PHE A 106 8.40 -12.74 5.42
CA PHE A 106 9.48 -12.76 6.38
C PHE A 106 9.28 -13.94 7.33
N PHE A 107 10.38 -14.30 7.96
CA PHE A 107 10.47 -15.51 8.75
C PHE A 107 10.34 -15.15 10.22
N GLU A 108 9.21 -15.48 10.84
CA GLU A 108 9.02 -15.30 12.28
C GLU A 108 9.28 -16.63 13.00
N ARG A 109 10.19 -16.58 13.99
CA ARG A 109 10.28 -17.61 15.03
C ARG A 109 9.50 -17.09 16.24
N GLY A 110 8.41 -17.76 16.60
CA GLY A 110 7.74 -17.51 17.87
C GLY A 110 6.27 -17.09 17.82
N LEU A 111 5.78 -16.64 18.98
CA LEU A 111 4.37 -16.45 19.27
C LEU A 111 3.66 -15.54 18.26
N PRO A 112 2.40 -15.86 17.89
CA PRO A 112 1.63 -15.03 16.98
C PRO A 112 1.56 -13.60 17.53
N ARG A 113 1.86 -12.59 16.71
CA ARG A 113 1.76 -11.15 17.04
C ARG A 113 0.44 -10.75 17.73
N ARG A 114 -0.61 -11.57 17.59
CA ARG A 114 -1.92 -11.36 18.22
C ARG A 114 -1.93 -11.59 19.74
N LEU A 115 -0.94 -12.29 20.33
CA LEU A 115 -0.68 -12.19 21.77
C LEU A 115 0.14 -10.92 22.01
N GLY A 116 -0.55 -9.77 22.05
CA GLY A 116 0.09 -8.49 22.30
C GLY A 116 0.92 -8.50 23.59
N PHE A 117 1.97 -7.69 23.61
CA PHE A 117 2.91 -7.44 24.72
C PHE A 117 2.26 -6.93 26.03
N ALA A 118 0.94 -6.99 26.17
CA ALA A 118 0.22 -6.63 27.38
C ALA A 118 0.33 -7.68 28.51
N ALA A 119 0.93 -8.84 28.25
CA ALA A 119 1.21 -9.81 29.30
C ALA A 119 2.40 -9.34 30.15
N ALA A 120 2.19 -9.24 31.46
CA ALA A 120 3.18 -9.03 32.51
C ALA A 120 4.52 -9.76 32.26
N PRO A 121 5.66 -9.36 32.86
CA PRO A 121 6.97 -10.00 32.69
C PRO A 121 6.97 -11.53 32.85
N ILE A 122 6.01 -12.08 33.61
CA ILE A 122 5.77 -13.53 33.76
C ILE A 122 5.35 -14.17 32.42
N GLY A 123 4.48 -13.52 31.65
CA GLY A 123 4.08 -13.98 30.32
C GLY A 123 5.24 -14.02 29.34
N ALA A 124 6.18 -13.07 29.43
CA ALA A 124 7.40 -13.08 28.60
C ALA A 124 8.32 -14.27 28.95
N LEU A 125 8.46 -14.61 30.24
CA LEU A 125 9.24 -15.78 30.67
C LEU A 125 8.58 -17.10 30.23
N LEU A 126 7.26 -17.21 30.31
CA LEU A 126 6.50 -18.37 29.83
C LEU A 126 6.51 -18.49 28.31
N ALA A 127 6.61 -17.37 27.59
CA ALA A 127 6.73 -17.30 26.15
C ALA A 127 8.12 -17.69 25.63
N LEU A 128 9.16 -17.56 26.47
CA LEU A 128 10.57 -17.71 26.05
C LEU A 128 10.90 -19.09 25.43
N PRO A 129 10.46 -20.24 25.98
CA PRO A 129 10.69 -21.54 25.33
C PRO A 129 10.02 -21.62 23.96
N PHE A 130 8.83 -21.01 23.82
CA PHE A 130 8.09 -21.00 22.56
C PHE A 130 8.72 -20.07 21.51
N LEU A 131 9.40 -19.00 21.94
CA LEU A 131 10.17 -18.12 21.05
C LEU A 131 11.44 -18.80 20.53
N LEU A 132 12.14 -19.55 21.40
CA LEU A 132 13.41 -20.20 21.05
C LEU A 132 13.22 -21.51 20.28
N PHE A 133 12.22 -22.31 20.66
CA PHE A 133 11.99 -23.66 20.12
C PHE A 133 10.69 -23.78 19.30
N GLY A 134 9.97 -22.67 19.11
CA GLY A 134 8.74 -22.67 18.32
C GLY A 134 8.96 -23.08 16.87
N PRO A 135 7.93 -23.66 16.22
CA PRO A 135 8.01 -23.99 14.81
C PRO A 135 8.28 -22.74 13.99
N LYS A 136 9.17 -22.89 13.01
CA LYS A 136 9.50 -21.88 12.02
C LYS A 136 8.25 -21.61 11.16
N ARG A 137 7.81 -20.35 11.08
CA ARG A 137 6.64 -19.96 10.28
C ARG A 137 6.97 -18.77 9.41
N TRP A 138 6.49 -18.82 8.17
CA TRP A 138 6.50 -17.71 7.25
C TRP A 138 5.26 -16.87 7.46
N VAL A 139 5.44 -15.55 7.43
CA VAL A 139 4.36 -14.58 7.55
C VAL A 139 4.45 -13.60 6.40
N CYS A 140 3.32 -13.39 5.71
CA CYS A 140 3.24 -12.37 4.68
C CYS A 140 2.98 -11.01 5.33
N HIS A 141 3.81 -10.02 5.05
CA HIS A 141 3.65 -8.67 5.59
C HIS A 141 2.40 -7.95 5.05
N LYS A 142 1.90 -8.35 3.88
CA LYS A 142 0.79 -7.68 3.19
C LYS A 142 -0.58 -8.23 3.54
N CYS A 143 -0.75 -9.55 3.54
CA CYS A 143 -2.04 -10.19 3.82
C CYS A 143 -2.08 -10.92 5.17
N GLU A 144 -0.99 -10.89 5.94
CA GLU A 144 -0.85 -11.54 7.26
C GLU A 144 -1.07 -13.06 7.26
N HIS A 145 -1.08 -13.69 6.09
CA HIS A 145 -1.18 -15.14 6.00
C HIS A 145 0.07 -15.79 6.59
N VAL A 146 -0.13 -16.89 7.33
CA VAL A 146 0.93 -17.62 8.05
C VAL A 146 0.96 -19.05 7.55
N TRP A 147 2.14 -19.53 7.14
CA TRP A 147 2.34 -20.89 6.63
C TRP A 147 3.69 -21.46 7.08
N SER A 148 3.90 -22.76 6.91
CA SER A 148 5.12 -23.44 7.43
C SER A 148 6.09 -23.83 6.34
N ASP A 149 5.61 -24.29 5.18
CA ASP A 149 6.45 -24.77 4.08
C ASP A 149 6.74 -23.64 3.08
N PRO A 150 7.99 -23.19 2.91
CA PRO A 150 8.32 -22.17 1.90
C PRO A 150 7.95 -22.59 0.47
N ALA A 151 7.84 -23.89 0.18
CA ALA A 151 7.48 -24.41 -1.15
C ALA A 151 5.97 -24.36 -1.45
N GLU A 152 5.13 -24.02 -0.47
CA GLU A 152 3.67 -23.91 -0.64
C GLU A 152 3.28 -22.71 -1.53
N GLY A 153 4.11 -21.66 -1.54
CA GLY A 153 3.93 -20.49 -2.39
C GLY A 153 4.20 -20.79 -3.88
N PRO A 154 3.50 -20.12 -4.81
CA PRO A 154 3.80 -20.28 -6.23
C PRO A 154 5.20 -19.77 -6.55
N LYS A 155 5.92 -20.43 -7.47
CA LYS A 155 7.27 -20.01 -7.87
C LYS A 155 7.26 -18.70 -8.67
N LYS A 156 6.24 -18.52 -9.50
CA LYS A 156 6.03 -17.33 -10.33
C LYS A 156 4.69 -16.69 -9.95
N PRO A 157 4.58 -15.36 -9.91
CA PRO A 157 3.31 -14.70 -9.66
C PRO A 157 2.38 -14.91 -10.87
N THR A 158 1.10 -15.08 -10.60
CA THR A 158 0.08 -15.15 -11.64
C THR A 158 -0.05 -13.76 -12.28
N ARG A 159 0.46 -13.61 -13.51
CA ARG A 159 0.42 -12.34 -14.25
C ARG A 159 -0.93 -12.18 -14.94
N LEU A 160 -1.45 -10.96 -14.93
CA LEU A 160 -2.58 -10.56 -15.79
C LEU A 160 -2.07 -10.33 -17.21
N GLU A 161 -2.91 -10.56 -18.22
CA GLU A 161 -2.53 -10.26 -19.60
C GLU A 161 -2.65 -8.76 -19.87
N PRO A 162 -1.86 -8.22 -20.81
CA PRO A 162 -1.99 -6.84 -21.25
C PRO A 162 -3.39 -6.58 -21.82
N GLY A 163 -4.26 -5.93 -21.04
CA GLY A 163 -5.64 -5.63 -21.40
C GLY A 163 -6.66 -6.00 -20.33
N ASP A 164 -6.30 -6.89 -19.40
CA ASP A 164 -7.17 -7.20 -18.27
C ASP A 164 -7.26 -6.01 -17.32
N PRO A 165 -8.47 -5.62 -16.89
CA PRO A 165 -8.60 -4.58 -15.88
C PRO A 165 -8.06 -5.09 -14.54
N GLU A 166 -7.28 -4.25 -13.85
CA GLU A 166 -6.82 -4.59 -12.51
C GLU A 166 -8.01 -4.77 -11.55
N PRO A 167 -8.09 -5.88 -10.79
CA PRO A 167 -9.19 -6.10 -9.87
C PRO A 167 -9.07 -5.17 -8.67
N VAL A 168 -10.08 -4.32 -8.48
CA VAL A 168 -10.27 -3.48 -7.31
C VAL A 168 -11.53 -3.88 -6.56
N PHE A 169 -11.62 -3.49 -5.30
CA PHE A 169 -12.69 -3.88 -4.41
C PHE A 169 -13.23 -2.66 -3.67
N ARG A 170 -14.47 -2.76 -3.23
CA ARG A 170 -15.08 -1.81 -2.32
C ARG A 170 -14.50 -2.06 -0.93
N LEU A 171 -13.84 -1.04 -0.38
CA LEU A 171 -13.38 -1.03 0.99
C LEU A 171 -14.25 -0.06 1.78
N HIS A 172 -15.00 -0.59 2.75
CA HIS A 172 -15.85 0.26 3.59
C HIS A 172 -14.98 1.00 4.62
N ARG A 173 -14.91 2.34 4.52
CA ARG A 173 -14.23 3.18 5.50
C ARG A 173 -15.26 3.94 6.32
N ALA A 174 -15.53 3.43 7.51
CA ALA A 174 -16.25 4.15 8.54
C ALA A 174 -15.28 5.01 9.35
N PRO A 175 -15.47 6.34 9.46
CA PRO A 175 -14.69 7.20 10.34
C PRO A 175 -15.10 7.03 11.81
N THR A 176 -15.13 5.78 12.31
CA THR A 176 -15.61 5.41 13.65
C THR A 176 -14.89 6.18 14.75
N MET A 177 -13.57 6.35 14.66
CA MET A 177 -12.78 7.11 15.62
C MET A 177 -13.15 8.60 15.65
N ARG A 178 -13.43 9.22 14.48
CA ARG A 178 -13.90 10.62 14.44
C ARG A 178 -15.29 10.73 15.04
N GLY A 179 -16.18 9.78 14.74
CA GLY A 179 -17.51 9.73 15.34
C GLY A 179 -17.46 9.60 16.87
N LEU A 180 -16.61 8.70 17.39
CA LEU A 180 -16.39 8.51 18.82
C LEU A 180 -15.83 9.78 19.49
N LEU A 181 -14.85 10.44 18.87
CA LEU A 181 -14.27 11.68 19.37
C LEU A 181 -15.30 12.82 19.39
N LEU A 182 -16.06 13.01 18.31
CA LEU A 182 -17.12 14.01 18.24
C LEU A 182 -18.22 13.75 19.27
N GLY A 183 -18.60 12.48 19.44
CA GLY A 183 -19.51 12.05 20.50
C GLY A 183 -18.97 12.42 21.88
N PHE A 184 -17.72 12.08 22.18
CA PHE A 184 -17.08 12.42 23.46
C PHE A 184 -17.08 13.93 23.72
N VAL A 185 -16.67 14.75 22.73
CA VAL A 185 -16.65 16.21 22.85
C VAL A 185 -18.06 16.76 23.09
N ALA A 186 -19.05 16.30 22.33
CA ALA A 186 -20.44 16.73 22.50
C ALA A 186 -21.00 16.33 23.87
N GLY A 187 -20.77 15.11 24.32
CA GLY A 187 -21.19 14.63 25.63
C GLY A 187 -20.54 15.40 26.77
N PHE A 188 -19.25 15.73 26.65
CA PHE A 188 -18.54 16.55 27.61
C PHE A 188 -19.09 17.98 27.68
N LEU A 189 -19.31 18.64 26.54
CA LEU A 189 -19.88 19.99 26.51
C LEU A 189 -21.29 20.03 27.11
N LEU A 190 -22.11 19.01 26.85
CA LEU A 190 -23.45 18.90 27.40
C LEU A 190 -23.42 18.62 28.92
N TRP A 191 -22.45 17.82 29.38
CA TRP A 191 -22.19 17.59 30.81
C TRP A 191 -21.82 18.88 31.56
N VAL A 192 -20.98 19.73 30.96
CA VAL A 192 -20.60 21.03 31.55
C VAL A 192 -21.75 22.04 31.52
N GLY A 193 -22.57 22.03 30.46
CA GLY A 193 -23.64 23.02 30.25
C GLY A 193 -24.95 22.73 30.98
N VAL A 194 -25.26 21.46 31.27
CA VAL A 194 -26.51 21.06 31.95
C VAL A 194 -26.14 20.60 33.38
N ALA A 195 -26.57 21.39 34.36
CA ALA A 195 -26.23 21.28 35.79
C ALA A 195 -25.99 19.84 36.29
N HIS A 196 -24.94 19.68 37.11
CA HIS A 196 -24.31 18.42 37.54
C HIS A 196 -25.22 17.34 38.15
N GLU A 197 -26.48 17.64 38.46
CA GLU A 197 -27.37 16.76 39.23
C GLU A 197 -27.83 15.49 38.49
N TYR A 198 -27.76 15.44 37.16
CA TYR A 198 -28.21 14.26 36.37
C TYR A 198 -27.21 13.77 35.33
N SER A 199 -25.99 14.31 35.30
CA SER A 199 -25.19 14.33 34.07
C SER A 199 -24.03 13.31 33.99
N GLY A 200 -23.75 12.54 35.04
CA GLY A 200 -22.60 11.60 35.04
C GLY A 200 -22.58 10.55 33.92
N LEU A 201 -23.74 10.16 33.38
CA LEU A 201 -23.85 9.15 32.31
C LEU A 201 -23.76 9.73 30.88
N LEU A 202 -24.00 11.03 30.71
CA LEU A 202 -23.93 11.70 29.40
C LEU A 202 -22.57 11.52 28.69
N PRO A 203 -21.41 11.71 29.33
CA PRO A 203 -20.11 11.53 28.67
C PRO A 203 -19.82 10.07 28.27
N MET A 204 -20.57 9.09 28.81
CA MET A 204 -20.45 7.67 28.41
C MET A 204 -21.38 7.31 27.23
N LEU A 205 -22.58 7.88 27.18
CA LEU A 205 -23.56 7.56 26.13
C LEU A 205 -23.25 8.23 24.79
N PHE A 206 -22.75 9.47 24.81
CA PHE A 206 -22.48 10.21 23.59
C PHE A 206 -21.37 9.62 22.70
N PRO A 207 -20.25 9.06 23.23
CA PRO A 207 -19.29 8.32 22.42
C PRO A 207 -19.90 7.12 21.69
N ILE A 208 -20.84 6.41 22.32
CA ILE A 208 -21.55 5.27 21.71
C ILE A 208 -22.44 5.75 20.56
N ALA A 209 -23.21 6.82 20.78
CA ALA A 209 -24.02 7.45 19.74
C ALA A 209 -23.15 7.97 18.59
N GLY A 210 -22.05 8.65 18.91
CA GLY A 210 -21.08 9.16 17.95
C GLY A 210 -20.41 8.03 17.14
N TYR A 211 -20.09 6.90 17.76
CA TYR A 211 -19.61 5.71 17.07
C TYR A 211 -20.66 5.18 16.07
N GLY A 212 -21.94 5.12 16.48
CA GLY A 212 -23.04 4.72 15.62
C GLY A 212 -23.20 5.62 14.40
N ILE A 213 -23.18 6.94 14.60
CA ILE A 213 -23.23 7.94 13.52
C ILE A 213 -22.00 7.79 12.61
N GLY A 214 -20.80 7.68 13.18
CA GLY A 214 -19.57 7.49 12.42
C GLY A 214 -19.56 6.20 11.58
N LYS A 215 -20.22 5.15 12.06
CA LYS A 215 -20.43 3.91 11.30
C LYS A 215 -21.44 4.09 10.17
N ALA A 216 -22.54 4.81 10.42
CA ALA A 216 -23.58 5.07 9.43
C ALA A 216 -23.11 6.00 8.29
N LEU A 217 -22.22 6.94 8.58
CA LEU A 217 -21.61 7.85 7.60
C LEU A 217 -20.43 7.23 6.83
N GLY A 218 -20.16 5.93 7.01
CA GLY A 218 -19.10 5.24 6.29
C GLY A 218 -19.36 5.25 4.78
N ALA A 219 -18.31 5.46 4.00
CA ALA A 219 -18.37 5.41 2.55
C ALA A 219 -17.53 4.24 2.03
N ASP A 220 -17.98 3.64 0.93
CA ASP A 220 -17.18 2.70 0.17
C ASP A 220 -16.15 3.48 -0.65
N VAL A 221 -14.88 3.08 -0.56
CA VAL A 221 -13.78 3.63 -1.35
C VAL A 221 -13.08 2.52 -2.12
N CYS A 222 -12.37 2.88 -3.18
CA CYS A 222 -11.55 1.97 -3.95
C CYS A 222 -10.41 1.40 -3.09
N SER A 223 -10.27 0.08 -3.09
CA SER A 223 -9.21 -0.63 -2.35
C SER A 223 -7.82 -0.49 -2.99
N GLY A 224 -7.73 0.05 -4.21
CA GLY A 224 -6.46 0.22 -4.92
C GLY A 224 -5.45 1.03 -4.08
N PRO A 225 -4.18 0.59 -4.00
CA PRO A 225 -3.22 1.10 -3.02
C PRO A 225 -2.98 2.61 -3.09
N LYS A 226 -3.07 3.19 -4.30
CA LYS A 226 -2.86 4.62 -4.58
C LYS A 226 -4.16 5.41 -4.85
N CYS A 227 -5.29 4.73 -5.05
CA CYS A 227 -6.50 5.36 -5.59
C CYS A 227 -7.41 5.95 -4.50
N ARG A 228 -7.98 5.11 -3.63
CA ARG A 228 -8.91 5.51 -2.54
C ARG A 228 -10.10 6.39 -2.97
N GLU A 229 -10.42 6.45 -4.26
CA GLU A 229 -11.56 7.18 -4.80
C GLU A 229 -12.88 6.66 -4.21
N PRO A 230 -13.84 7.51 -3.84
CA PRO A 230 -15.17 7.07 -3.41
C PRO A 230 -15.86 6.24 -4.50
N LEU A 231 -16.47 5.11 -4.12
CA LEU A 231 -17.17 4.21 -5.03
C LEU A 231 -18.67 4.22 -4.74
N PRO A 232 -19.49 4.98 -5.50
CA PRO A 232 -20.94 4.91 -5.42
C PRO A 232 -21.47 3.48 -5.59
N PRO A 233 -22.63 3.12 -5.00
CA PRO A 233 -23.23 1.81 -5.18
C PRO A 233 -23.53 1.54 -6.67
N GLY A 234 -23.32 0.31 -7.13
CA GLY A 234 -23.58 -0.10 -8.52
C GLY A 234 -22.48 0.20 -9.54
N MET A 235 -21.44 0.94 -9.15
CA MET A 235 -20.27 1.18 -10.01
C MET A 235 -19.43 -0.11 -10.22
N GLU A 236 -19.23 -0.49 -11.48
CA GLU A 236 -18.47 -1.68 -11.91
C GLU A 236 -17.00 -1.37 -12.21
N THR A 237 -16.64 -0.13 -12.50
CA THR A 237 -15.26 0.30 -12.76
C THR A 237 -14.93 1.57 -12.01
N CYS A 238 -13.73 1.65 -11.43
CA CYS A 238 -13.31 2.82 -10.67
C CYS A 238 -12.96 3.99 -11.62
N SER A 239 -13.56 5.16 -11.42
CA SER A 239 -13.35 6.35 -12.25
C SER A 239 -11.90 6.85 -12.30
N ALA A 240 -11.15 6.72 -11.19
CA ALA A 240 -9.79 7.25 -11.10
C ALA A 240 -8.72 6.26 -11.62
N CYS A 241 -8.73 5.01 -11.14
CA CYS A 241 -7.71 4.01 -11.52
C CYS A 241 -8.11 3.09 -12.68
N LYS A 242 -9.37 3.15 -13.14
CA LYS A 242 -9.92 2.30 -14.21
C LYS A 242 -9.98 0.79 -13.90
N GLY A 243 -9.64 0.38 -12.67
CA GLY A 243 -9.76 -1.01 -12.24
C GLY A 243 -11.21 -1.50 -12.17
N ALA A 244 -11.42 -2.79 -12.40
CA ALA A 244 -12.73 -3.44 -12.32
C ALA A 244 -13.11 -3.74 -10.86
N VAL A 245 -14.29 -3.31 -10.44
CA VAL A 245 -14.82 -3.49 -9.09
C VAL A 245 -15.44 -4.90 -8.98
N VAL A 246 -14.65 -5.86 -8.50
CA VAL A 246 -15.07 -7.28 -8.48
C VAL A 246 -15.92 -7.62 -7.25
N GLY A 247 -15.71 -6.92 -6.13
CA GLY A 247 -16.41 -7.25 -4.89
C GLY A 247 -16.16 -6.28 -3.74
N ARG A 248 -16.33 -6.75 -2.50
CA ARG A 248 -16.10 -5.98 -1.27
C ARG A 248 -15.09 -6.71 -0.38
N VAL A 249 -14.18 -5.95 0.23
CA VAL A 249 -13.19 -6.45 1.20
C VAL A 249 -13.34 -5.70 2.53
N ALA A 250 -13.07 -6.37 3.64
CA ALA A 250 -13.18 -5.77 4.97
C ALA A 250 -11.95 -4.93 5.32
N SER A 251 -10.79 -5.22 4.71
CA SER A 251 -9.54 -4.50 4.99
C SER A 251 -8.68 -4.30 3.74
N ALA A 252 -7.72 -3.36 3.83
CA ALA A 252 -6.73 -3.15 2.79
C ALA A 252 -5.75 -4.34 2.64
N ALA A 253 -5.57 -5.16 3.69
CA ALA A 253 -4.74 -6.36 3.63
C ALA A 253 -5.42 -7.48 2.82
N GLU A 254 -6.74 -7.62 2.99
CA GLU A 254 -7.56 -8.59 2.25
C GLU A 254 -7.60 -8.31 0.75
N HIS A 255 -7.47 -7.04 0.35
CA HIS A 255 -7.40 -6.65 -1.06
C HIS A 255 -6.35 -7.46 -1.84
N TYR A 256 -5.15 -7.67 -1.27
CA TYR A 256 -4.08 -8.38 -1.98
C TYR A 256 -4.37 -9.87 -2.16
N ALA A 257 -5.03 -10.49 -1.17
CA ALA A 257 -5.45 -11.88 -1.28
C ALA A 257 -6.57 -12.02 -2.32
N ALA A 258 -7.62 -11.20 -2.22
CA ALA A 258 -8.74 -11.22 -3.16
C ALA A 258 -8.29 -10.90 -4.59
N ALA A 259 -7.35 -9.96 -4.77
CA ALA A 259 -6.78 -9.66 -6.09
C ALA A 259 -5.97 -10.82 -6.66
N ALA A 260 -5.28 -11.61 -5.83
CA ALA A 260 -4.58 -12.82 -6.28
C ALA A 260 -5.59 -13.93 -6.65
N ASP A 261 -6.67 -14.08 -5.89
CA ASP A 261 -7.74 -15.03 -6.19
C ASP A 261 -8.36 -14.75 -7.57
N VAL A 262 -8.72 -13.49 -7.84
CA VAL A 262 -9.25 -13.10 -9.16
C VAL A 262 -8.25 -13.35 -10.29
N ARG A 263 -6.95 -13.08 -10.06
CA ARG A 263 -5.90 -13.39 -11.06
C ARG A 263 -5.83 -14.88 -11.35
N ARG A 264 -5.91 -15.73 -10.31
CA ARG A 264 -5.92 -17.19 -10.45
C ARG A 264 -7.13 -17.67 -11.21
N GLU A 265 -8.32 -17.16 -10.87
CA GLU A 265 -9.57 -17.49 -11.58
C GLU A 265 -9.50 -17.11 -13.06
N LEU A 266 -9.07 -15.89 -13.40
CA LEU A 266 -8.91 -15.46 -14.79
C LEU A 266 -7.89 -16.34 -15.55
N SER A 267 -6.76 -16.68 -14.90
CA SER A 267 -5.76 -17.56 -15.51
C SER A 267 -6.29 -18.99 -15.72
N ALA A 268 -7.13 -19.49 -14.81
CA ALA A 268 -7.73 -20.81 -14.91
C ALA A 268 -8.77 -20.87 -16.03
N CYS A 269 -9.67 -19.88 -16.12
CA CYS A 269 -10.64 -19.78 -17.21
C CYS A 269 -9.98 -19.78 -18.59
N ARG A 270 -8.84 -19.09 -18.74
CA ARG A 270 -8.06 -19.10 -19.99
C ARG A 270 -7.38 -20.41 -20.30
N ALA A 271 -6.89 -21.11 -19.27
CA ALA A 271 -6.29 -22.42 -19.47
C ALA A 271 -7.32 -23.45 -19.98
N GLU A 272 -8.59 -23.24 -19.68
CA GLU A 272 -9.72 -24.03 -20.20
C GLU A 272 -10.16 -23.62 -21.60
N GLU A 273 -10.00 -22.35 -21.99
CA GLU A 273 -10.27 -21.91 -23.35
C GLU A 273 -9.32 -22.65 -24.32
N PRO A 274 -9.85 -23.46 -25.25
CA PRO A 274 -8.99 -24.17 -26.19
C PRO A 274 -8.28 -23.12 -27.02
N VAL A 275 -6.96 -23.01 -26.84
CA VAL A 275 -6.10 -22.16 -27.65
C VAL A 275 -6.42 -22.49 -29.09
N GLU A 276 -7.09 -21.57 -29.79
CA GLU A 276 -7.32 -21.70 -31.22
C GLU A 276 -5.95 -21.68 -31.86
N THR A 277 -5.34 -22.87 -31.99
CA THR A 277 -4.00 -22.99 -32.55
C THR A 277 -4.08 -22.32 -33.91
N PRO A 278 -3.30 -21.24 -34.16
CA PRO A 278 -3.41 -20.50 -35.40
C PRO A 278 -3.24 -21.52 -36.51
N ARG A 279 -4.31 -21.74 -37.30
CA ARG A 279 -4.32 -22.76 -38.34
C ARG A 279 -3.10 -22.48 -39.20
N LYS A 280 -2.09 -23.35 -39.13
CA LYS A 280 -0.85 -23.21 -39.90
C LYS A 280 -1.27 -22.85 -41.32
N PRO A 281 -0.83 -21.70 -41.87
CA PRO A 281 -1.24 -21.30 -43.20
C PRO A 281 -0.91 -22.47 -44.12
N LYS A 282 -1.97 -23.08 -44.69
CA LYS A 282 -1.83 -24.21 -45.61
C LYS A 282 -0.89 -23.68 -46.69
N ARG A 283 0.38 -24.11 -46.67
CA ARG A 283 1.35 -23.78 -47.71
C ARG A 283 0.67 -24.19 -49.01
N ARG A 284 0.13 -23.23 -49.76
CA ARG A 284 -0.38 -23.45 -51.10
C ARG A 284 0.85 -23.88 -51.88
N ALA A 285 1.01 -25.19 -52.05
CA ALA A 285 2.01 -25.75 -52.94
C ALA A 285 1.78 -25.07 -54.28
N LYS A 286 2.72 -24.20 -54.65
CA LYS A 286 2.82 -23.64 -55.98
C LYS A 286 2.96 -24.84 -56.91
N ALA A 287 1.86 -25.23 -57.54
CA ALA A 287 1.91 -26.05 -58.73
C ALA A 287 2.59 -25.18 -59.80
N MET A 288 3.91 -25.29 -59.89
CA MET A 288 4.63 -25.04 -61.13
C MET A 288 4.17 -26.12 -62.11
N ALA A 289 3.09 -25.83 -62.84
CA ALA A 289 2.85 -26.48 -64.12
C ALA A 289 3.57 -25.64 -65.18
N ALA A 290 4.33 -26.37 -65.99
CA ALA A 290 5.15 -25.93 -67.11
C ALA A 290 4.36 -25.19 -68.20
#